data_AF-A0A0F8VS72-F1
#
_entry.id   AF-A0A0F8VS72-F1
#
_cell.length_a   1.000
_cell.length_b   1.000
_cell.length_c   1.000
_cell.angle_alpha   90.00
_cell.angle_beta   90.00
_cell.angle_gamma   90.00
#
_symmetry.space_group_name_H-M   'P 1'
#
loop_
_entity.id
_entity.type
_entity.pdbx_description
1 polymer ?
#
loop_
_entity_poly.entity_id
_entity_poly.type
_entity_poly.pdbx_seq_one_letter_code
_entity_poly.pdbx_strand_id
1 'polypeptide(L)'
;TIDTDEYRNARARQEVVKEMANSMYGITAERRGRYFNKNIAEAITLTGQFLNKTLAAIARKEGFLVIYSDTDSVFLVIDNKENMKKIADSLNKKLKNFLDAKFELKDNIIFAEYEKKYRKMIMLDKKRYTGHLTWMDGKKTDTIFTRGIETVKKNTIEYTRRNLNDMINMIVKENKTVKEIKKWLDRILLETENRRKEAADAILPVYTQDTNVFSDTEGNIREFFNSGREWLKESVTVTRREEFQKDIQEKYDFEIPSKDLRILIKNKFSAVAEESLISLLGKIYARGIILSKNLFIYGEQERGFNFLTGPDTEKTLKIEEIIDTKEGKEILAEE
;
A
#
# COMPACT_ATOMS: atom_id res chain seq x y z
N THR A 1 24.21 32.04 -16.31
CA THR A 1 22.87 31.45 -16.09
C THR A 1 23.06 30.10 -15.43
N ILE A 2 22.28 29.70 -14.44
CA ILE A 2 22.52 28.53 -13.55
C ILE A 2 22.27 27.19 -14.29
N ASP A 3 22.07 27.23 -15.60
CA ASP A 3 21.62 26.11 -16.41
C ASP A 3 22.43 25.95 -17.70
N THR A 4 23.70 26.34 -17.67
CA THR A 4 24.65 25.97 -18.71
C THR A 4 25.29 24.62 -18.37
N ASP A 5 25.63 23.83 -19.38
CA ASP A 5 26.34 22.55 -19.19
C ASP A 5 27.65 22.75 -18.42
N GLU A 6 28.32 23.88 -18.61
CA GLU A 6 29.52 24.26 -17.88
C GLU A 6 29.27 24.40 -16.36
N TYR A 7 28.17 25.04 -15.95
CA TYR A 7 27.81 25.16 -14.53
C TYR A 7 27.46 23.79 -13.92
N ARG A 8 26.72 22.95 -14.65
CA ARG A 8 26.38 21.59 -14.22
C ARG A 8 27.65 20.74 -14.04
N ASN A 9 28.58 20.82 -14.99
CA ASN A 9 29.87 20.13 -14.93
C ASN A 9 30.76 20.62 -13.78
N ALA A 10 30.84 21.93 -13.56
CA ALA A 10 31.61 22.50 -12.46
C ALA A 10 31.05 22.07 -11.09
N ARG A 11 29.72 22.10 -10.94
CA ARG A 11 29.03 21.61 -9.73
C ARG A 11 29.28 20.11 -9.52
N ALA A 12 29.16 19.29 -10.56
CA ALA A 12 29.43 17.86 -10.46
C ALA A 12 30.88 17.59 -10.02
N ARG A 13 31.86 18.32 -10.56
CA ARG A 13 33.27 18.21 -10.11
C ARG A 13 33.44 18.59 -8.64
N GLN A 14 32.81 19.68 -8.19
CA GLN A 14 32.84 20.09 -6.79
C GLN A 14 32.24 19.01 -5.87
N GLU A 15 31.10 18.44 -6.26
CA GLU A 15 30.44 17.36 -5.51
C GLU A 15 31.33 16.11 -5.45
N VAL A 16 31.98 15.71 -6.55
CA VAL A 16 32.91 14.58 -6.56
C VAL A 16 34.11 14.82 -5.64
N VAL A 17 34.73 16.00 -5.69
CA VAL A 17 35.88 16.32 -4.82
C VAL A 17 35.46 16.30 -3.35
N LYS A 18 34.28 16.85 -3.03
CA LYS A 18 33.73 16.82 -1.68
C LYS A 18 33.53 15.38 -1.19
N GLU A 19 32.97 14.51 -2.02
CA GLU A 19 32.75 13.12 -1.60
C GLU A 19 34.02 12.28 -1.54
N MET A 20 35.02 12.57 -2.37
CA MET A 20 36.36 11.99 -2.22
C MET A 20 36.98 12.38 -0.88
N ALA A 21 36.91 13.67 -0.49
CA ALA A 21 37.43 14.14 0.79
C ALA A 21 36.70 13.48 1.98
N ASN A 22 35.36 13.40 1.94
CA ASN A 22 34.57 12.72 2.97
C ASN A 22 34.87 11.21 3.04
N SER A 23 35.12 10.57 1.90
CA SER A 23 35.46 9.14 1.82
C SER A 23 36.81 8.83 2.45
N MET A 24 37.78 9.76 2.44
CA MET A 24 39.06 9.58 3.14
C MET A 24 38.85 9.35 4.65
N TYR A 25 37.95 10.10 5.27
CA TYR A 25 37.52 9.83 6.65
C TYR A 25 36.87 8.43 6.75
N GLY A 26 35.95 8.09 5.85
CA GLY A 26 35.27 6.78 5.85
C GLY A 26 36.23 5.59 5.80
N ILE A 27 37.30 5.69 5.00
CA ILE A 27 38.35 4.68 4.89
C ILE A 27 39.07 4.46 6.23
N THR A 28 39.32 5.53 7.00
CA THR A 28 39.96 5.40 8.32
C THR A 28 39.03 4.80 9.38
N ALA A 29 37.71 4.85 9.16
CA ALA A 29 36.69 4.32 10.06
C ALA A 29 36.25 2.88 9.73
N GLU A 30 36.53 2.39 8.52
CA GLU A 30 36.15 1.05 8.07
C GLU A 30 37.06 -0.02 8.68
N ARG A 31 36.53 -0.83 9.60
CA ARG A 31 37.28 -1.84 10.37
C ARG A 31 37.99 -2.87 9.50
N ARG A 32 37.45 -3.18 8.32
CA ARG A 32 38.05 -4.14 7.37
C ARG A 32 38.98 -3.46 6.37
N GLY A 33 39.13 -2.14 6.41
CA GLY A 33 39.95 -1.36 5.51
C GLY A 33 41.43 -1.41 5.88
N ARG A 34 42.31 -1.40 4.87
CA ARG A 34 43.77 -1.39 5.06
C ARG A 34 44.26 -0.21 5.91
N TYR A 35 43.57 0.93 5.82
CA TYR A 35 43.94 2.18 6.51
C TYR A 35 43.08 2.43 7.76
N PHE A 36 42.43 1.38 8.30
CA PHE A 36 41.64 1.50 9.52
C PHE A 36 42.49 2.06 10.68
N ASN A 37 42.03 3.17 11.25
CA ASN A 37 42.63 3.74 12.45
C ASN A 37 41.53 4.40 13.28
N LYS A 38 41.11 3.68 14.33
CA LYS A 38 40.08 4.13 15.26
C LYS A 38 40.38 5.51 15.85
N ASN A 39 41.64 5.77 16.23
CA ASN A 39 42.02 7.02 16.87
C ASN A 39 41.86 8.22 15.93
N ILE A 40 42.18 8.04 14.63
CA ILE A 40 41.99 9.09 13.62
C ILE A 40 40.49 9.35 13.41
N ALA A 41 39.68 8.31 13.24
CA ALA A 41 38.23 8.45 13.05
C ALA A 41 37.56 9.11 14.28
N GLU A 42 37.95 8.71 15.48
CA GLU A 42 37.47 9.33 16.73
C GLU A 42 37.94 10.78 16.87
N ALA A 43 39.20 11.08 16.55
CA ALA A 43 39.70 12.45 16.60
C ALA A 43 38.94 13.38 15.64
N ILE A 44 38.67 12.93 14.41
CA ILE A 44 37.90 13.72 13.42
C ILE A 44 36.48 13.98 13.93
N THR A 45 35.78 12.94 14.40
CA THR A 45 34.39 13.06 14.87
C THR A 45 34.26 13.92 16.13
N LEU A 46 35.17 13.75 17.11
CA LEU A 46 35.21 14.56 18.32
C LEU A 46 35.55 16.01 18.01
N THR A 47 36.46 16.27 17.07
CA THR A 47 36.78 17.63 16.61
C THR A 47 35.56 18.29 15.98
N GLY A 48 34.83 17.59 15.10
CA GLY A 48 33.58 18.11 14.54
C GLY A 48 32.54 18.48 15.60
N GLN A 49 32.32 17.60 16.58
CA GLN A 49 31.43 17.88 17.71
C GLN A 49 31.89 19.08 18.55
N PHE A 50 33.19 19.17 18.81
CA PHE A 50 33.79 20.28 19.55
C PHE A 50 33.58 21.60 18.81
N LEU A 51 33.86 21.65 17.51
CA LEU A 51 33.68 22.84 16.68
C LEU A 51 32.22 23.29 16.67
N ASN A 52 31.28 22.36 16.44
CA ASN A 52 29.86 22.68 16.39
C ASN A 52 29.33 23.18 17.75
N LYS A 53 29.70 22.52 18.85
CA LYS A 53 29.37 22.98 20.21
C LYS A 53 29.96 24.35 20.52
N THR A 54 31.20 24.59 20.10
CA THR A 54 31.89 25.87 20.29
C THR A 54 31.19 27.00 19.54
N LEU A 55 30.87 26.79 18.26
CA LEU A 55 30.14 27.77 17.46
C LEU A 55 28.76 28.08 18.07
N ALA A 56 28.02 27.05 18.49
CA ALA A 56 26.75 27.24 19.18
C ALA A 56 26.90 27.99 20.51
N ALA A 57 27.95 27.73 21.28
CA ALA A 57 28.23 28.44 22.54
C ALA A 57 28.57 29.92 22.29
N ILE A 58 29.40 30.21 21.29
CA ILE A 58 29.71 31.58 20.86
C ILE A 58 28.42 32.28 20.44
N ALA A 59 27.59 31.67 19.59
CA ALA A 59 26.32 32.27 19.16
C ALA A 59 25.38 32.59 20.34
N ARG A 60 25.27 31.69 21.32
CA ARG A 60 24.48 31.97 22.55
C ARG A 60 25.05 33.13 23.36
N LYS A 61 26.38 33.23 23.48
CA LYS A 61 27.05 34.33 24.19
C LYS A 61 26.82 35.68 23.51
N GLU A 62 26.65 35.68 22.19
CA GLU A 62 26.26 36.85 21.40
C GLU A 62 24.77 37.20 21.49
N GLY A 63 23.98 36.43 22.25
CA GLY A 63 22.55 36.67 22.45
C GLY A 63 21.65 35.99 21.43
N PHE A 64 22.18 35.17 20.51
CA PHE A 64 21.34 34.42 19.56
C PHE A 64 20.72 33.19 20.20
N LEU A 65 19.44 32.95 19.89
CA LEU A 65 18.77 31.72 20.26
C LEU A 65 19.16 30.60 19.28
N VAL A 66 19.89 29.61 19.79
CA VAL A 66 20.25 28.39 19.06
C VAL A 66 19.17 27.33 19.26
N ILE A 67 18.44 26.99 18.19
CA ILE A 67 17.31 26.05 18.25
C ILE A 67 17.68 24.61 17.85
N TYR A 68 18.74 24.44 17.06
CA TYR A 68 19.13 23.12 16.55
C TYR A 68 20.58 23.09 16.11
N SER A 69 21.18 21.90 16.10
CA SER A 69 22.51 21.64 15.53
C SER A 69 22.59 20.21 15.01
N ASP A 70 23.07 20.01 13.79
CA ASP A 70 23.30 18.68 13.19
C ASP A 70 24.70 18.64 12.59
N THR A 71 25.55 17.78 13.16
CA THR A 71 26.91 17.45 12.69
C THR A 71 27.85 18.65 12.52
N ASP A 72 27.62 19.47 11.51
CA ASP A 72 28.41 20.61 11.06
C ASP A 72 27.58 21.91 10.93
N SER A 73 26.30 21.89 11.33
CA SER A 73 25.38 23.03 11.20
C SER A 73 24.83 23.51 12.54
N VAL A 74 24.60 24.83 12.65
CA VAL A 74 23.94 25.50 13.79
C VAL A 74 22.79 26.36 13.27
N PHE A 75 21.62 26.24 13.88
CA PHE A 75 20.41 26.97 13.50
C PHE A 75 20.13 28.07 14.51
N LEU A 76 20.09 29.30 14.01
CA LEU A 76 19.89 30.51 14.80
C LEU A 76 18.52 31.12 14.50
N VAL A 77 17.85 31.60 15.54
CA VAL A 77 16.70 32.51 15.39
C VAL A 77 17.22 33.93 15.38
N ILE A 78 16.87 34.66 14.32
CA ILE A 78 17.39 36.00 14.02
C ILE A 78 16.22 36.90 13.62
N ASP A 79 16.32 38.20 13.92
CA ASP A 79 15.34 39.16 13.42
C ASP A 79 15.54 39.39 11.91
N ASN A 80 14.44 39.57 11.18
CA ASN A 80 14.46 39.67 9.73
C ASN A 80 15.20 40.91 9.21
N LYS A 81 15.42 41.92 10.08
CA LYS A 81 16.14 43.16 9.76
C LYS A 81 17.66 43.01 9.80
N GLU A 82 18.18 41.95 10.40
CA GLU A 82 19.61 41.80 10.58
C GLU A 82 20.32 41.36 9.29
N ASN A 83 21.59 41.74 9.15
CA ASN A 83 22.41 41.32 8.02
C ASN A 83 23.10 39.99 8.35
N MET A 84 22.56 38.91 7.79
CA MET A 84 23.02 37.53 8.03
C MET A 84 24.50 37.32 7.74
N LYS A 85 25.02 37.94 6.66
CA LYS A 85 26.42 37.83 6.30
C LYS A 85 27.31 38.46 7.37
N LYS A 86 26.94 39.65 7.86
CA LYS A 86 27.67 40.31 8.96
C LYS A 86 27.64 39.49 10.26
N ILE A 87 26.52 38.84 10.56
CA ILE A 87 26.42 37.94 11.73
C ILE A 87 27.36 36.75 11.56
N ALA A 88 27.32 36.07 10.41
CA ALA A 88 28.18 34.94 10.12
C ALA A 88 29.67 35.34 10.18
N ASP A 89 30.05 36.47 9.59
CA ASP A 89 31.41 37.00 9.62
C ASP A 89 31.87 37.30 11.07
N SER A 90 31.00 37.88 11.89
CA SER A 90 31.26 38.15 13.31
C SER A 90 31.48 36.88 14.12
N LEU A 91 30.60 35.88 13.95
CA LEU A 91 30.70 34.59 14.62
C LEU A 91 31.97 33.83 14.18
N ASN A 92 32.30 33.86 12.88
CA ASN A 92 33.52 33.26 12.34
C ASN A 92 34.77 33.92 12.91
N LYS A 93 34.80 35.26 13.02
CA LYS A 93 35.94 35.97 13.63
C LYS A 93 36.15 35.53 15.07
N LYS A 94 35.08 35.37 15.85
CA LYS A 94 35.14 34.92 17.24
C LYS A 94 35.57 33.46 17.36
N LEU A 95 35.05 32.59 16.48
CA LEU A 95 35.44 31.19 16.40
C LEU A 95 36.94 31.08 16.07
N LYS A 96 37.41 31.79 15.03
CA LYS A 96 38.81 31.79 14.62
C LYS A 96 39.73 32.22 15.75
N ASN A 97 39.46 33.36 16.38
CA ASN A 97 40.26 33.86 17.50
C ASN A 97 40.34 32.86 18.66
N PHE A 98 39.23 32.19 18.98
CA PHE A 98 39.18 31.18 20.03
C PHE A 98 40.02 29.94 19.67
N LEU A 99 39.91 29.44 18.43
CA LEU A 99 40.66 28.27 17.97
C LEU A 99 42.16 28.56 17.87
N ASP A 100 42.54 29.71 17.32
CA ASP A 100 43.94 30.13 17.19
C ASP A 100 44.60 30.23 18.57
N ALA A 101 43.90 30.82 19.55
CA ALA A 101 44.42 30.92 20.91
C ALA A 101 44.47 29.58 21.65
N LYS A 102 43.49 28.69 21.43
CA LYS A 102 43.40 27.41 22.15
C LYS A 102 44.39 26.36 21.65
N PHE A 103 44.70 26.38 20.35
CA PHE A 103 45.50 25.34 19.69
C PHE A 103 46.74 25.88 18.98
N GLU A 104 47.07 27.16 19.16
CA GLU A 104 48.25 27.83 18.58
C GLU A 104 48.34 27.66 17.04
N LEU A 105 47.18 27.71 16.38
CA LEU A 105 47.07 27.51 14.93
C LEU A 105 47.66 28.71 14.18
N LYS A 106 48.57 28.45 13.24
CA LYS A 106 49.14 29.47 12.36
C LYS A 106 48.26 29.73 11.12
N ASP A 107 47.74 28.67 10.51
CA ASP A 107 46.93 28.72 9.28
C ASP A 107 45.55 28.09 9.49
N ASN A 108 44.71 28.75 10.28
CA ASN A 108 43.36 28.28 10.56
C ASN A 108 42.40 28.54 9.38
N ILE A 109 42.01 27.46 8.72
CA ILE A 109 41.07 27.45 7.58
C ILE A 109 39.63 27.09 7.98
N ILE A 110 39.32 26.99 9.27
CA ILE A 110 38.01 26.56 9.76
C ILE A 110 37.08 27.77 9.82
N PHE A 111 35.97 27.71 9.11
CA PHE A 111 34.90 28.70 9.15
C PHE A 111 33.55 28.02 8.91
N ALA A 112 32.47 28.67 9.36
CA ALA A 112 31.10 28.28 9.06
C ALA A 112 30.54 29.16 7.95
N GLU A 113 29.94 28.55 6.95
CA GLU A 113 29.25 29.26 5.87
C GLU A 113 27.82 29.60 6.27
N TYR A 114 27.38 30.80 5.94
CA TYR A 114 25.95 31.09 5.90
C TYR A 114 25.36 30.37 4.70
N GLU A 115 24.60 29.29 4.94
CA GLU A 115 24.11 28.38 3.89
C GLU A 115 22.62 28.57 3.57
N LYS A 116 21.76 28.72 4.59
CA LYS A 116 20.29 28.75 4.41
C LYS A 116 19.61 29.78 5.30
N LYS A 117 18.58 30.46 4.79
CA LYS A 117 17.63 31.25 5.59
C LYS A 117 16.20 30.80 5.37
N TYR A 118 15.58 30.40 6.47
CA TYR A 118 14.17 30.05 6.51
C TYR A 118 13.35 31.25 7.01
N ARG A 119 12.29 31.61 6.29
CA ARG A 119 11.31 32.60 6.79
C ARG A 119 10.47 31.99 7.91
N LYS A 120 10.05 30.75 7.71
CA LYS A 120 9.32 29.92 8.68
C LYS A 120 9.84 28.50 8.58
N MET A 121 9.94 27.84 9.72
CA MET A 121 10.40 26.46 9.81
C MET A 121 9.56 25.71 10.83
N ILE A 122 9.26 24.46 10.52
CA ILE A 122 8.65 23.48 11.40
C ILE A 122 9.72 22.45 11.71
N MET A 123 10.07 22.34 12.98
CA MET A 123 10.99 21.33 13.48
C MET A 123 10.18 20.27 14.22
N LEU A 124 10.18 19.05 13.70
CA LEU A 124 9.46 17.93 14.32
C LEU A 124 10.39 17.13 15.23
N ASP A 125 11.59 16.81 14.75
CA ASP A 125 12.60 16.06 15.49
C ASP A 125 14.00 16.25 14.83
N LYS A 126 15.03 15.63 15.40
CA LYS A 126 16.36 15.53 14.80
C LYS A 126 16.25 14.98 13.38
N LYS A 127 16.90 15.67 12.44
CA LYS A 127 16.88 15.38 11.00
C LYS A 127 15.48 15.36 10.36
N ARG A 128 14.45 15.87 11.06
CA ARG A 128 13.05 15.92 10.60
C ARG A 128 12.51 17.35 10.71
N TYR A 129 12.67 18.13 9.64
CA TYR A 129 12.22 19.52 9.60
C TYR A 129 11.85 19.94 8.17
N THR A 130 10.98 20.93 8.07
CA THR A 130 10.59 21.57 6.80
C THR A 130 10.45 23.06 6.99
N GLY A 131 10.63 23.86 5.94
CA GLY A 131 10.44 25.29 6.05
C GLY A 131 10.45 26.00 4.72
N HIS A 132 9.92 27.22 4.74
CA HIS A 132 9.98 28.15 3.63
C HIS A 132 11.38 28.74 3.53
N LEU A 133 12.14 28.30 2.54
CA LEU A 133 13.49 28.74 2.25
C LEU A 133 13.43 30.02 1.41
N THR A 134 14.10 31.06 1.90
CA THR A 134 14.16 32.38 1.23
C THR A 134 15.54 32.73 0.70
N TRP A 135 16.57 32.01 1.16
CA TRP A 135 17.94 32.16 0.70
C TRP A 135 18.68 30.83 0.81
N MET A 136 19.50 30.52 -0.19
CA MET A 136 20.36 29.34 -0.24
C MET A 136 21.61 29.64 -1.07
N ASP A 137 22.79 29.31 -0.55
CA ASP A 137 24.07 29.32 -1.29
C ASP A 137 24.31 30.59 -2.12
N GLY A 138 24.22 31.76 -1.48
CA GLY A 138 24.45 33.05 -2.14
C GLY A 138 23.23 33.65 -2.84
N LYS A 139 22.14 32.89 -3.02
CA LYS A 139 21.00 33.29 -3.88
C LYS A 139 19.69 33.36 -3.10
N LYS A 140 18.85 34.32 -3.47
CA LYS A 140 17.45 34.35 -3.03
C LYS A 140 16.69 33.19 -3.68
N THR A 141 15.83 32.55 -2.92
CA THR A 141 14.97 31.44 -3.37
C THR A 141 13.57 31.61 -2.78
N ASP A 142 12.59 30.92 -3.33
CA ASP A 142 11.22 30.89 -2.81
C ASP A 142 10.68 29.45 -2.86
N THR A 143 11.33 28.54 -2.14
CA THR A 143 11.01 27.10 -2.18
C THR A 143 10.73 26.56 -0.78
N ILE A 144 10.08 25.40 -0.72
CA ILE A 144 10.01 24.64 0.53
C ILE A 144 11.17 23.66 0.53
N PHE A 145 11.96 23.70 1.60
CA PHE A 145 12.99 22.72 1.85
C PHE A 145 12.53 21.78 2.95
N THR A 146 12.71 20.48 2.72
CA THR A 146 12.27 19.44 3.64
C THR A 146 13.37 18.40 3.84
N ARG A 147 13.61 18.00 5.08
CA ARG A 147 14.55 16.95 5.46
C ARG A 147 13.85 15.94 6.36
N GLY A 148 13.95 14.66 5.98
CA GLY A 148 13.50 13.51 6.79
C GLY A 148 11.99 13.33 7.00
N ILE A 149 11.17 14.27 6.54
CA ILE A 149 9.70 14.15 6.56
C ILE A 149 9.23 13.23 5.43
N GLU A 150 8.07 12.61 5.62
CA GLU A 150 7.44 11.66 4.71
C GLU A 150 7.36 12.18 3.26
N THR A 151 7.25 13.48 3.06
CA THR A 151 7.18 14.08 1.72
C THR A 151 8.41 13.81 0.85
N VAL A 152 9.59 13.60 1.44
CA VAL A 152 10.85 13.30 0.71
C VAL A 152 11.24 11.83 0.76
N LYS A 153 10.47 10.97 1.44
CA LYS A 153 10.75 9.53 1.51
C LYS A 153 10.17 8.82 0.28
N LYS A 154 10.98 7.97 -0.36
CA LYS A 154 10.57 7.21 -1.56
C LYS A 154 9.40 6.25 -1.31
N ASN A 155 9.34 5.66 -0.12
CA ASN A 155 8.28 4.71 0.28
C ASN A 155 6.95 5.36 0.69
N THR A 156 6.81 6.69 0.58
CA THR A 156 5.55 7.37 0.89
C THR A 156 4.62 7.34 -0.32
N ILE A 157 3.35 7.00 -0.08
CA ILE A 157 2.30 7.00 -1.10
C ILE A 157 2.11 8.42 -1.64
N GLU A 158 1.96 8.56 -2.97
CA GLU A 158 1.88 9.87 -3.63
C GLU A 158 0.74 10.74 -3.11
N TYR A 159 -0.41 10.13 -2.82
CA TYR A 159 -1.55 10.81 -2.20
C TYR A 159 -1.17 11.51 -0.88
N THR A 160 -0.52 10.77 0.03
CA THR A 160 -0.03 11.30 1.32
C THR A 160 1.03 12.37 1.10
N ARG A 161 1.97 12.15 0.16
CA ARG A 161 3.03 13.12 -0.16
C ARG A 161 2.43 14.46 -0.61
N ARG A 162 1.46 14.43 -1.53
CA ARG A 162 0.79 15.63 -2.05
C ARG A 162 0.08 16.38 -0.94
N ASN A 163 -0.80 15.71 -0.19
CA ASN A 163 -1.56 16.36 0.88
C ASN A 163 -0.66 16.93 1.98
N LEU A 164 0.40 16.21 2.37
CA LEU A 164 1.37 16.75 3.33
C LEU A 164 2.10 17.98 2.79
N ASN A 165 2.53 17.97 1.52
CA ASN A 165 3.14 19.15 0.89
C ASN A 165 2.19 20.35 0.88
N ASP A 166 0.91 20.13 0.56
CA ASP A 166 -0.11 21.18 0.56
C ASP A 166 -0.33 21.74 1.96
N MET A 167 -0.45 20.88 2.97
CA MET A 167 -0.55 21.32 4.37
C MET A 167 0.67 22.12 4.82
N ILE A 168 1.88 21.67 4.45
CA ILE A 168 3.11 22.40 4.77
C ILE A 168 3.09 23.77 4.08
N ASN A 169 2.75 23.85 2.79
CA ASN A 169 2.60 25.11 2.04
C ASN A 169 1.65 26.09 2.76
N MET A 170 0.48 25.60 3.19
CA MET A 170 -0.51 26.39 3.92
C MET A 170 0.07 27.00 5.22
N ILE A 171 0.89 26.24 5.93
CA ILE A 171 1.49 26.68 7.20
C ILE A 171 2.65 27.66 6.96
N VAL A 172 3.63 27.28 6.12
CA VAL A 172 4.92 27.98 6.05
C VAL A 172 4.95 29.12 5.02
N LYS A 173 4.16 29.03 3.95
CA LYS A 173 4.08 30.07 2.90
C LYS A 173 2.84 30.95 3.05
N GLU A 174 1.66 30.33 3.13
CA GLU A 174 0.38 31.05 3.09
C GLU A 174 -0.04 31.63 4.44
N ASN A 175 0.55 31.16 5.54
CA ASN A 175 0.23 31.59 6.90
C ASN A 175 -1.23 31.33 7.29
N LYS A 176 -1.83 30.25 6.78
CA LYS A 176 -3.19 29.86 7.17
C LYS A 176 -3.28 29.59 8.65
N THR A 177 -4.41 29.96 9.22
CA THR A 177 -4.74 29.70 10.61
C THR A 177 -5.03 28.20 10.84
N VAL A 178 -4.88 27.76 12.09
CA VAL A 178 -5.22 26.38 12.49
C VAL A 178 -6.66 26.02 12.12
N LYS A 179 -7.59 26.99 12.20
CA LYS A 179 -9.00 26.79 11.86
C LYS A 179 -9.19 26.50 10.37
N GLU A 180 -8.48 27.20 9.50
CA GLU A 180 -8.53 26.97 8.05
C GLU A 180 -7.93 25.62 7.68
N ILE A 181 -6.80 25.25 8.29
CA ILE A 181 -6.15 23.96 8.06
C ILE A 181 -7.05 22.81 8.52
N LYS A 182 -7.71 22.92 9.68
CA LYS A 182 -8.70 21.93 10.14
C LYS A 182 -9.84 21.75 9.14
N LYS A 183 -10.45 22.84 8.68
CA LYS A 183 -11.51 22.78 7.65
C LYS A 183 -11.05 22.13 6.36
N TRP A 184 -9.80 22.37 5.94
CA TRP A 184 -9.23 21.71 4.78
C TRP A 184 -9.01 20.20 5.03
N LEU A 185 -8.53 19.82 6.21
CA LEU A 185 -8.35 18.43 6.59
C LEU A 185 -9.68 17.66 6.62
N ASP A 186 -10.73 18.26 7.20
CA ASP A 186 -12.06 17.66 7.27
C ASP A 186 -12.62 17.36 5.86
N ARG A 187 -12.37 18.27 4.90
CA ARG A 187 -12.75 18.09 3.50
C ARG A 187 -12.00 16.92 2.85
N ILE A 188 -10.68 16.84 3.06
CA ILE A 188 -9.87 15.74 2.52
C ILE A 188 -10.30 14.40 3.09
N LEU A 189 -10.62 14.33 4.38
CA LEU A 189 -11.13 13.11 5.01
C LEU A 189 -12.47 12.69 4.40
N LEU A 190 -13.39 13.64 4.19
CA LEU A 190 -14.66 13.36 3.53
C LEU A 190 -14.49 12.88 2.08
N GLU A 191 -13.63 13.54 1.29
CA GLU A 191 -13.33 13.13 -0.08
C GLU A 191 -12.68 11.73 -0.13
N THR A 192 -11.83 11.41 0.83
CA THR A 192 -11.19 10.08 0.96
C THR A 192 -12.22 9.02 1.25
N GLU A 193 -13.14 9.28 2.17
CA GLU A 193 -14.21 8.34 2.53
C GLU A 193 -15.17 8.12 1.36
N ASN A 194 -15.52 9.18 0.62
CA ASN A 194 -16.35 9.05 -0.57
C ASN A 194 -15.66 8.20 -1.65
N ARG A 195 -14.38 8.46 -1.95
CA ARG A 195 -13.61 7.63 -2.90
C ARG A 195 -13.49 6.19 -2.45
N ARG A 196 -13.38 5.95 -1.13
CA ARG A 196 -13.36 4.59 -0.57
C ARG A 196 -14.70 3.89 -0.82
N LYS A 197 -15.82 4.59 -0.64
CA LYS A 197 -17.15 4.05 -0.94
C LYS A 197 -17.32 3.78 -2.43
N GLU A 198 -16.97 4.73 -3.29
CA GLU A 198 -16.99 4.56 -4.75
C GLU A 198 -16.14 3.36 -5.20
N ALA A 199 -14.95 3.19 -4.62
CA ALA A 199 -14.08 2.06 -4.91
C ALA A 199 -14.67 0.73 -4.41
N ALA A 200 -15.29 0.70 -3.24
CA ALA A 200 -15.99 -0.47 -2.74
C ALA A 200 -17.22 -0.80 -3.60
N ASP A 201 -17.95 0.21 -4.02
CA ASP A 201 -19.11 0.09 -4.92
C ASP A 201 -18.72 -0.41 -6.32
N ALA A 202 -17.51 -0.12 -6.77
CA ALA A 202 -17.00 -0.57 -8.06
C ALA A 202 -16.52 -2.04 -8.07
N ILE A 203 -16.34 -2.67 -6.90
CA ILE A 203 -15.93 -4.08 -6.82
C ILE A 203 -17.17 -4.96 -6.98
N LEU A 204 -17.20 -5.76 -8.06
CA LEU A 204 -18.25 -6.75 -8.26
C LEU A 204 -18.06 -7.94 -7.30
N PRO A 205 -19.14 -8.53 -6.80
CA PRO A 205 -19.04 -9.79 -6.06
C PRO A 205 -18.49 -10.89 -6.98
N VAL A 206 -17.59 -11.72 -6.43
CA VAL A 206 -16.97 -12.84 -7.13
C VAL A 206 -17.58 -14.14 -6.61
N TYR A 207 -18.13 -14.95 -7.52
CA TYR A 207 -18.69 -16.26 -7.20
C TYR A 207 -17.87 -17.35 -7.88
N THR A 208 -17.55 -18.40 -7.12
CA THR A 208 -16.82 -19.56 -7.59
C THR A 208 -17.78 -20.71 -7.84
N GLN A 209 -17.74 -21.31 -9.04
CA GLN A 209 -18.46 -22.54 -9.30
C GLN A 209 -17.79 -23.70 -8.56
N ASP A 210 -18.55 -24.40 -7.73
CA ASP A 210 -18.10 -25.67 -7.16
C ASP A 210 -18.31 -26.79 -8.19
N THR A 211 -17.22 -27.25 -8.80
CA THR A 211 -17.24 -28.32 -9.80
C THR A 211 -17.59 -29.68 -9.20
N ASN A 212 -17.44 -29.86 -7.89
CA ASN A 212 -17.68 -31.16 -7.24
C ASN A 212 -19.16 -31.49 -7.12
N VAL A 213 -20.05 -30.49 -7.13
CA VAL A 213 -21.50 -30.69 -7.01
C VAL A 213 -22.05 -31.64 -8.08
N PHE A 214 -21.58 -31.50 -9.33
CA PHE A 214 -21.98 -32.43 -10.39
C PHE A 214 -21.38 -33.83 -10.18
N SER A 215 -20.10 -33.92 -9.81
CA SER A 215 -19.44 -35.20 -9.55
C SER A 215 -20.11 -35.99 -8.42
N ASP A 216 -20.50 -35.31 -7.34
CA ASP A 216 -21.22 -35.91 -6.22
C ASP A 216 -22.63 -36.36 -6.64
N THR A 217 -23.33 -35.56 -7.45
CA THR A 217 -24.65 -35.90 -8.00
C THR A 217 -24.58 -37.10 -8.94
N GLU A 218 -23.56 -37.14 -9.81
CA GLU A 218 -23.30 -38.28 -10.70
C GLU A 218 -23.06 -39.56 -9.87
N GLY A 219 -22.21 -39.48 -8.83
CA GLY A 219 -21.97 -40.58 -7.90
C GLY A 219 -23.26 -41.12 -7.28
N ASN A 220 -24.11 -40.23 -6.76
CA ASN A 220 -25.40 -40.60 -6.16
C ASN A 220 -26.34 -41.28 -7.16
N ILE A 221 -26.40 -40.80 -8.41
CA ILE A 221 -27.22 -41.43 -9.46
C ILE A 221 -26.72 -42.85 -9.76
N ARG A 222 -25.41 -43.02 -9.92
CA ARG A 222 -24.81 -44.34 -10.20
C ARG A 222 -25.09 -45.32 -9.07
N GLU A 223 -24.93 -44.89 -7.82
CA GLU A 223 -25.26 -45.71 -6.64
C GLU A 223 -26.75 -46.05 -6.55
N PHE A 224 -27.63 -45.10 -6.84
CA PHE A 224 -29.06 -45.31 -6.86
C PHE A 224 -29.47 -46.36 -7.90
N PHE A 225 -28.98 -46.24 -9.14
CA PHE A 225 -29.26 -47.22 -10.19
C PHE A 225 -28.70 -48.61 -9.86
N ASN A 226 -27.50 -48.68 -9.26
CA ASN A 226 -26.94 -49.94 -8.75
C ASN A 226 -27.82 -50.57 -7.67
N SER A 227 -28.26 -49.78 -6.69
CA SER A 227 -29.14 -50.24 -5.61
C SER A 227 -30.48 -50.76 -6.17
N GLY A 228 -31.04 -50.10 -7.18
CA GLY A 228 -32.23 -50.57 -7.89
C GLY A 228 -32.03 -51.89 -8.64
N ARG A 229 -30.86 -52.08 -9.28
CA ARG A 229 -30.52 -53.35 -9.95
C ARG A 229 -30.34 -54.51 -8.96
N GLU A 230 -29.71 -54.27 -7.82
CA GLU A 230 -29.57 -55.28 -6.76
C GLU A 230 -30.93 -55.65 -6.16
N TRP A 231 -31.77 -54.65 -5.89
CA TRP A 231 -33.11 -54.86 -5.34
C TRP A 231 -34.00 -55.75 -6.24
N LEU A 232 -33.87 -55.62 -7.57
CA LEU A 232 -34.59 -56.42 -8.57
C LEU A 232 -34.20 -57.91 -8.61
N LYS A 233 -33.13 -58.34 -7.94
CA LYS A 233 -32.70 -59.75 -7.92
C LYS A 233 -33.63 -60.66 -7.10
N GLU A 234 -34.37 -60.08 -6.15
CA GLU A 234 -35.35 -60.81 -5.33
C GLU A 234 -36.79 -60.45 -5.75
N SER A 235 -37.79 -61.20 -5.27
CA SER A 235 -39.19 -61.02 -5.69
C SER A 235 -39.74 -59.63 -5.33
N VAL A 236 -40.41 -59.00 -6.29
CA VAL A 236 -40.96 -57.64 -6.13
C VAL A 236 -42.38 -57.71 -5.58
N THR A 237 -42.56 -57.38 -4.29
CA THR A 237 -43.87 -57.27 -3.63
C THR A 237 -44.28 -55.79 -3.46
N VAL A 238 -45.55 -55.54 -3.10
CA VAL A 238 -46.05 -54.16 -2.85
C VAL A 238 -45.35 -53.55 -1.64
N THR A 239 -45.25 -54.29 -0.53
CA THR A 239 -44.60 -53.86 0.72
C THR A 239 -43.12 -53.53 0.51
N ARG A 240 -42.39 -54.38 -0.24
CA ARG A 240 -40.96 -54.19 -0.52
C ARG A 240 -40.65 -52.98 -1.41
N ARG A 241 -41.65 -52.48 -2.15
CA ARG A 241 -41.53 -51.23 -2.94
C ARG A 241 -41.65 -49.99 -2.06
N GLU A 242 -42.55 -50.02 -1.08
CA GLU A 242 -42.72 -48.91 -0.13
C GLU A 242 -41.51 -48.81 0.80
N GLU A 243 -40.96 -49.95 1.24
CA GLU A 243 -39.69 -50.03 1.97
C GLU A 243 -38.53 -49.45 1.16
N PHE A 244 -38.38 -49.87 -0.11
CA PHE A 244 -37.33 -49.36 -0.98
C PHE A 244 -37.45 -47.85 -1.23
N GLN A 245 -38.67 -47.33 -1.41
CA GLN A 245 -38.92 -45.90 -1.58
C GLN A 245 -38.49 -45.11 -0.33
N LYS A 246 -38.71 -45.66 0.87
CA LYS A 246 -38.28 -45.06 2.14
C LYS A 246 -36.77 -45.12 2.32
N ASP A 247 -36.14 -46.24 1.97
CA ASP A 247 -34.68 -46.40 2.02
C ASP A 247 -33.96 -45.42 1.09
N ILE A 248 -34.52 -45.16 -0.10
CA ILE A 248 -33.99 -44.17 -1.04
C ILE A 248 -34.08 -42.76 -0.45
N GLN A 249 -35.21 -42.41 0.16
CA GLN A 249 -35.41 -41.10 0.79
C GLN A 249 -34.43 -40.89 1.94
N GLU A 250 -34.23 -41.89 2.79
CA GLU A 250 -33.30 -41.81 3.92
C GLU A 250 -31.82 -41.77 3.47
N LYS A 251 -31.46 -42.48 2.39
CA LYS A 251 -30.06 -42.60 1.94
C LYS A 251 -29.60 -41.45 1.04
N TYR A 252 -30.47 -40.94 0.17
CA TYR A 252 -30.10 -39.96 -0.86
C TYR A 252 -30.80 -38.61 -0.73
N ASP A 253 -31.65 -38.44 0.29
CA ASP A 253 -32.34 -37.18 0.61
C ASP A 253 -33.21 -36.62 -0.54
N PHE A 254 -33.80 -37.52 -1.35
CA PHE A 254 -34.78 -37.14 -2.37
C PHE A 254 -35.97 -38.10 -2.45
N GLU A 255 -37.16 -37.54 -2.73
CA GLU A 255 -38.40 -38.29 -2.87
C GLU A 255 -38.67 -38.65 -4.34
N ILE A 256 -38.89 -39.94 -4.61
CA ILE A 256 -39.28 -40.43 -5.95
C ILE A 256 -40.78 -40.70 -5.98
N PRO A 257 -41.55 -40.10 -6.90
CA PRO A 257 -42.96 -40.44 -7.06
C PRO A 257 -43.16 -41.93 -7.40
N SER A 258 -44.14 -42.58 -6.79
CA SER A 258 -44.38 -44.02 -6.98
C SER A 258 -44.77 -44.41 -8.42
N LYS A 259 -45.10 -43.43 -9.27
CA LYS A 259 -45.30 -43.62 -10.72
C LYS A 259 -43.97 -43.78 -11.45
N ASP A 260 -42.97 -42.98 -11.11
CA ASP A 260 -41.66 -42.97 -11.77
C ASP A 260 -40.82 -44.16 -11.31
N LEU A 261 -40.91 -44.52 -10.04
CA LEU A 261 -40.31 -45.76 -9.51
C LEU A 261 -40.85 -47.00 -10.25
N ARG A 262 -42.16 -47.03 -10.58
CA ARG A 262 -42.75 -48.12 -11.39
C ARG A 262 -42.16 -48.18 -12.80
N ILE A 263 -41.86 -47.04 -13.41
CA ILE A 263 -41.25 -46.96 -14.74
C ILE A 263 -39.80 -47.46 -14.69
N LEU A 264 -39.02 -47.06 -13.68
CA LEU A 264 -37.65 -47.52 -13.48
C LEU A 264 -37.57 -49.04 -13.26
N ILE A 265 -38.49 -49.59 -12.44
CA ILE A 265 -38.63 -51.04 -12.22
C ILE A 265 -38.98 -51.76 -13.53
N LYS A 266 -39.94 -51.24 -14.31
CA LYS A 266 -40.34 -51.82 -15.60
C LYS A 266 -39.17 -51.85 -16.59
N ASN A 267 -38.33 -50.81 -16.58
CA ASN A 267 -37.14 -50.68 -17.40
C ASN A 267 -35.88 -51.35 -16.80
N LYS A 268 -36.03 -52.07 -15.67
CA LYS A 268 -34.96 -52.79 -14.98
C LYS A 268 -33.73 -51.94 -14.63
N PHE A 269 -33.91 -50.65 -14.33
CA PHE A 269 -32.79 -49.72 -14.06
C PHE A 269 -31.67 -49.84 -15.12
N SER A 270 -32.06 -49.75 -16.40
CA SER A 270 -31.13 -49.95 -17.52
C SER A 270 -29.96 -48.97 -17.50
N ALA A 271 -28.77 -49.46 -17.84
CA ALA A 271 -27.57 -48.62 -17.98
C ALA A 271 -27.75 -47.51 -19.02
N VAL A 272 -28.60 -47.74 -20.04
CA VAL A 272 -28.93 -46.73 -21.06
C VAL A 272 -29.71 -45.56 -20.45
N ALA A 273 -30.65 -45.82 -19.53
CA ALA A 273 -31.40 -44.77 -18.85
C ALA A 273 -30.53 -44.00 -17.84
N GLU A 274 -29.61 -44.70 -17.16
CA GLU A 274 -28.62 -44.11 -16.26
C GLU A 274 -27.72 -43.10 -17.00
N GLU A 275 -27.07 -43.52 -18.07
CA GLU A 275 -26.17 -42.66 -18.86
C GLU A 275 -26.93 -41.50 -19.54
N SER A 276 -28.17 -41.71 -19.96
CA SER A 276 -29.00 -40.65 -20.53
C SER A 276 -29.34 -39.57 -19.50
N LEU A 277 -29.68 -39.97 -18.27
CA LEU A 277 -29.96 -39.04 -17.17
C LEU A 277 -28.71 -38.24 -16.79
N ILE A 278 -27.56 -38.91 -16.66
CA ILE A 278 -26.28 -38.25 -16.36
C ILE A 278 -25.90 -37.27 -17.47
N SER A 279 -26.10 -37.64 -18.74
CA SER A 279 -25.80 -36.77 -19.88
C SER A 279 -26.70 -35.51 -19.91
N LEU A 280 -28.00 -35.67 -19.67
CA LEU A 280 -28.95 -34.56 -19.58
C LEU A 280 -28.60 -33.62 -18.44
N LEU A 281 -28.36 -34.16 -17.24
CA LEU A 281 -27.96 -33.37 -16.08
C LEU A 281 -26.62 -32.69 -16.32
N GLY A 282 -25.64 -33.36 -16.92
CA GLY A 282 -24.33 -32.78 -17.23
C GLY A 282 -24.43 -31.56 -18.14
N LYS A 283 -25.33 -31.56 -19.13
CA LYS A 283 -25.59 -30.39 -19.99
C LYS A 283 -26.18 -29.22 -19.22
N ILE A 284 -27.02 -29.48 -18.22
CA ILE A 284 -27.64 -28.42 -17.40
C ILE A 284 -26.64 -27.89 -16.36
N TYR A 285 -25.93 -28.76 -15.65
CA TYR A 285 -24.91 -28.36 -14.67
C TYR A 285 -23.74 -27.61 -15.31
N ALA A 286 -23.38 -27.93 -16.56
CA ALA A 286 -22.37 -27.19 -17.33
C ALA A 286 -22.75 -25.72 -17.59
N ARG A 287 -24.04 -25.36 -17.52
CA ARG A 287 -24.50 -23.98 -17.64
C ARG A 287 -24.41 -23.20 -16.32
N GLY A 288 -24.13 -23.88 -15.20
CA GLY A 288 -24.12 -23.31 -13.84
C GLY A 288 -25.55 -23.18 -13.29
N ILE A 289 -25.84 -23.90 -12.22
CA ILE A 289 -27.14 -23.84 -11.53
C ILE A 289 -26.94 -23.15 -10.18
N ILE A 290 -27.78 -22.18 -9.89
CA ILE A 290 -27.84 -21.53 -8.56
C ILE A 290 -29.11 -21.93 -7.83
N LEU A 291 -29.05 -22.00 -6.50
CA LEU A 291 -30.20 -22.34 -5.66
C LEU A 291 -31.38 -21.40 -5.91
N SER A 292 -31.12 -20.09 -5.95
CA SER A 292 -32.12 -19.06 -6.26
C SER A 292 -31.47 -17.78 -6.75
N LYS A 293 -32.03 -17.16 -7.79
CA LYS A 293 -31.66 -15.80 -8.24
C LYS A 293 -31.87 -14.75 -7.15
N ASN A 294 -32.79 -14.98 -6.20
CA ASN A 294 -33.06 -14.05 -5.10
C ASN A 294 -31.88 -13.92 -4.12
N LEU A 295 -30.92 -14.86 -4.11
CA LEU A 295 -29.69 -14.73 -3.33
C LEU A 295 -28.80 -13.58 -3.81
N PHE A 296 -28.98 -13.12 -5.06
CA PHE A 296 -28.29 -11.97 -5.63
C PHE A 296 -29.03 -10.65 -5.40
N ILE A 297 -30.30 -10.69 -4.97
CA ILE A 297 -31.20 -9.54 -4.91
C ILE A 297 -31.59 -9.24 -3.44
N TYR A 298 -30.60 -9.03 -2.57
CA TYR A 298 -30.87 -8.45 -1.24
C TYR A 298 -30.97 -6.92 -1.31
N GLY A 299 -31.90 -6.42 -2.15
CA GLY A 299 -32.16 -4.97 -2.30
C GLY A 299 -31.03 -4.16 -2.95
N GLU A 300 -29.97 -4.82 -3.42
CA GLU A 300 -28.88 -4.19 -4.15
C GLU A 300 -29.23 -4.02 -5.63
N GLN A 301 -28.67 -2.98 -6.26
CA GLN A 301 -28.80 -2.76 -7.69
C GLN A 301 -28.03 -3.85 -8.44
N GLU A 302 -28.61 -4.49 -9.46
CA GLU A 302 -27.92 -5.52 -10.25
C GLU A 302 -26.67 -4.92 -10.94
N ARG A 303 -25.48 -5.35 -10.49
CA ARG A 303 -24.18 -4.91 -11.04
C ARG A 303 -23.48 -5.99 -11.87
N GLY A 304 -24.09 -7.18 -11.99
CA GLY A 304 -23.43 -8.38 -12.50
C GLY A 304 -22.44 -8.97 -11.48
N PHE A 305 -21.83 -10.09 -11.83
CA PHE A 305 -20.81 -10.73 -10.99
C PHE A 305 -19.78 -11.43 -11.86
N ASN A 306 -18.59 -11.65 -11.30
CA ASN A 306 -17.57 -12.43 -11.97
C ASN A 306 -17.73 -13.90 -11.58
N PHE A 307 -17.88 -14.75 -12.59
CA PHE A 307 -18.05 -16.18 -12.48
C PHE A 307 -16.73 -16.88 -12.83
N LEU A 308 -16.19 -17.59 -11.85
CA LEU A 308 -14.97 -18.38 -12.01
C LEU A 308 -15.34 -19.83 -12.28
N THR A 309 -15.03 -20.32 -13.49
CA THR A 309 -15.21 -21.74 -13.89
C THR A 309 -13.95 -22.58 -13.68
N GLY A 310 -12.86 -21.97 -13.20
CA GLY A 310 -11.55 -22.59 -12.99
C GLY A 310 -10.53 -21.56 -12.50
N PRO A 311 -9.25 -21.96 -12.34
CA PRO A 311 -8.19 -21.11 -11.78
C PRO A 311 -7.91 -19.84 -12.60
N ASP A 312 -8.13 -19.88 -13.93
CA ASP A 312 -7.76 -18.81 -14.87
C ASP A 312 -8.91 -18.39 -15.81
N THR A 313 -10.14 -18.88 -15.59
CA THR A 313 -11.31 -18.57 -16.43
C THR A 313 -12.34 -17.75 -15.68
N GLU A 314 -12.30 -16.44 -15.91
CA GLU A 314 -13.22 -15.45 -15.36
C GLU A 314 -14.17 -14.95 -16.45
N LYS A 315 -15.48 -15.01 -16.19
CA LYS A 315 -16.52 -14.46 -17.07
C LYS A 315 -17.44 -13.54 -16.27
N THR A 316 -17.62 -12.31 -16.73
CA THR A 316 -18.65 -11.42 -16.16
C THR A 316 -20.02 -11.84 -16.69
N LEU A 317 -20.97 -12.08 -15.80
CA LEU A 317 -22.34 -12.51 -16.11
C LEU A 317 -23.36 -11.59 -15.43
N LYS A 318 -24.53 -11.46 -16.06
CA LYS A 318 -25.73 -10.89 -15.44
C LYS A 318 -26.58 -11.99 -14.79
N ILE A 319 -27.50 -11.61 -13.88
CA ILE A 319 -28.39 -12.57 -13.19
C ILE A 319 -29.28 -13.30 -14.21
N GLU A 320 -29.67 -12.60 -15.27
CA GLU A 320 -30.47 -13.15 -16.39
C GLU A 320 -29.76 -14.29 -17.14
N GLU A 321 -28.42 -14.35 -17.10
CA GLU A 321 -27.62 -15.34 -17.82
C GLU A 321 -27.39 -16.64 -17.03
N ILE A 322 -27.80 -16.70 -15.74
CA ILE A 322 -27.74 -17.93 -14.94
C ILE A 322 -29.10 -18.61 -14.91
N ILE A 323 -29.10 -19.93 -14.76
CA ILE A 323 -30.28 -20.76 -14.58
C ILE A 323 -30.45 -21.04 -13.08
N ASP A 324 -31.64 -20.79 -12.53
CA ASP A 324 -31.97 -21.26 -11.18
C ASP A 324 -32.51 -22.69 -11.15
N THR A 325 -32.62 -23.28 -9.96
CA THR A 325 -33.13 -24.66 -9.81
C THR A 325 -34.55 -24.88 -10.36
N LYS A 326 -35.37 -23.84 -10.50
CA LYS A 326 -36.72 -23.95 -11.05
C LYS A 326 -36.68 -23.90 -12.57
N GLU A 327 -35.96 -22.95 -13.15
CA GLU A 327 -35.71 -22.85 -14.59
C GLU A 327 -34.98 -24.09 -15.12
N GLY A 328 -34.03 -24.63 -14.36
CA GLY A 328 -33.34 -25.87 -14.72
C GLY A 328 -34.28 -27.06 -14.80
N LYS A 329 -35.29 -27.13 -13.92
CA LYS A 329 -36.34 -28.16 -13.98
C LYS A 329 -37.26 -27.97 -15.18
N GLU A 330 -37.60 -26.73 -15.52
CA GLU A 330 -38.43 -26.41 -16.68
C GLU A 330 -37.72 -26.78 -17.99
N ILE A 331 -36.43 -26.44 -18.13
CA ILE A 331 -35.61 -26.82 -19.30
C ILE A 331 -35.49 -28.35 -19.42
N LEU A 332 -35.28 -29.06 -18.30
CA LEU A 332 -35.21 -30.52 -18.30
C LEU A 332 -36.55 -31.17 -18.68
N ALA A 333 -37.68 -30.51 -18.43
CA ALA A 333 -39.00 -31.00 -18.78
C ALA A 333 -39.35 -30.77 -20.26
N GLU A 334 -38.65 -29.86 -20.94
CA GLU A 334 -38.81 -29.55 -22.37
C GLU A 334 -37.89 -30.37 -23.29
N GLU A 335 -36.73 -30.81 -22.78
CA GLU A 335 -35.80 -31.74 -23.45
C GLU A 335 -36.23 -33.22 -23.33
#